data_AF-A0A1F3SMI0-F1
#
_entry.id   AF-A0A1F3SMI0-F1
#
_cell.length_a   1.000
_cell.length_b   1.000
_cell.length_c   1.000
_cell.angle_alpha   90.00
_cell.angle_beta   90.00
_cell.angle_gamma   90.00
#
_symmetry.space_group_name_H-M   'P 1'
#
loop_
_entity.id
_entity.type
_entity.pdbx_description
1 polymer ?
#
loop_
_entity_poly.entity_id
_entity_poly.type
_entity_poly.pdbx_seq_one_letter_code
_entity_poly.pdbx_strand_id
1 'polypeptide(L)' 'MPNDSSVKIDIDGSKYGVEGSLKKFKRLCESAGVLKEYRKRKEFKKPSVRKKEKTESAQKRKAKEASKFRRSTYKV' A
#
# COMPACT_ATOMS: atom_id res chain seq x y z
N MET A 1 3.32 -23.84 12.74
CA MET A 1 2.06 -23.11 12.47
C MET A 1 2.43 -21.69 12.09
N PRO A 2 2.03 -21.17 10.91
CA PRO A 2 2.42 -19.83 10.51
C PRO A 2 1.67 -18.81 11.37
N ASN A 3 2.39 -17.80 11.88
CA ASN A 3 1.81 -16.72 12.66
C ASN A 3 0.74 -15.97 11.83
N ASP A 4 -0.54 -16.08 12.22
CA ASP A 4 -1.72 -15.56 11.50
C ASP A 4 -1.82 -14.01 11.43
N SER A 5 -0.83 -13.29 11.95
CA SER A 5 -0.86 -11.82 11.98
C SER A 5 -0.03 -11.24 10.84
N SER A 6 -0.72 -10.67 9.84
CA SER A 6 -0.09 -9.98 8.71
C SER A 6 0.51 -8.62 9.10
N VAL A 7 0.03 -8.00 10.18
CA VAL A 7 0.50 -6.70 10.70
C VAL A 7 0.40 -6.71 12.23
N LYS A 8 1.49 -6.36 12.93
CA LYS A 8 1.56 -6.21 14.39
C LYS A 8 2.13 -4.85 14.75
N ILE A 9 1.52 -4.18 15.74
CA ILE A 9 2.07 -2.98 16.40
C ILE A 9 1.97 -3.17 17.90
N ASP A 10 3.09 -2.96 18.58
CA ASP A 10 3.15 -2.87 20.02
C ASP A 10 3.02 -1.39 20.43
N ILE A 11 2.06 -1.11 21.30
CA ILE A 11 1.77 0.25 21.80
C ILE A 11 2.57 0.43 23.09
N ASP A 12 3.75 1.04 22.98
CA ASP A 12 4.52 1.49 24.14
C ASP A 12 4.15 2.95 24.42
N GLY A 13 3.55 3.19 25.59
CA GLY A 13 3.05 4.50 26.02
C GLY A 13 4.10 5.62 26.05
N SER A 14 5.39 5.30 25.83
CA SER A 14 6.49 6.27 25.84
C SER A 14 6.69 7.04 24.53
N LYS A 15 6.33 6.50 23.36
CA LYS A 15 6.69 7.11 22.05
C LYS A 15 5.52 7.55 21.17
N TYR A 16 4.46 6.75 21.13
CA TYR A 16 3.30 7.05 20.31
C TYR A 16 2.06 6.66 21.13
N GLY A 17 1.33 7.66 21.63
CA GLY A 17 0.04 7.42 22.28
C GLY A 17 -0.93 6.61 21.39
N VAL A 18 -2.08 6.25 21.95
CA VAL A 18 -3.04 5.34 21.31
C VAL A 18 -3.38 5.74 19.86
N GLU A 19 -3.65 7.03 19.61
CA GLU A 19 -3.98 7.54 18.27
C GLU A 19 -2.83 7.43 17.27
N GLY A 20 -1.59 7.69 17.72
CA GLY A 20 -0.41 7.60 16.87
C GLY A 20 -0.16 6.16 16.42
N SER A 21 -0.35 5.22 17.33
CA SER A 21 -0.25 3.78 17.05
C SER A 21 -1.33 3.31 16.09
N LEU A 22 -2.57 3.81 16.20
CA LEU A 22 -3.67 3.50 15.29
C LEU A 22 -3.39 3.99 13.85
N LYS A 23 -2.83 5.20 13.72
CA LYS A 23 -2.42 5.75 12.42
C LYS A 23 -1.30 4.92 11.79
N LYS A 24 -0.35 4.45 12.59
CA LYS A 24 0.72 3.55 12.12
C LYS A 24 0.16 2.21 11.67
N PHE A 25 -0.84 1.68 12.38
CA PHE A 25 -1.52 0.42 12.02
C PHE A 25 -2.19 0.53 10.66
N LYS A 26 -2.96 1.59 10.45
CA LYS A 26 -3.59 1.85 9.16
C LYS A 26 -2.57 1.91 8.03
N ARG A 27 -1.45 2.62 8.22
CA ARG A 27 -0.37 2.70 7.21
C ARG A 27 0.27 1.35 6.92
N LEU A 28 0.52 0.53 7.95
CA LEU A 28 1.07 -0.81 7.76
C LEU A 28 0.09 -1.72 7.01
N CYS A 29 -1.20 -1.68 7.33
CA CYS A 29 -2.25 -2.40 6.58
C CYS A 29 -2.37 -1.95 5.12
N GLU A 30 -2.23 -0.64 4.85
CA GLU A 30 -2.21 -0.08 3.50
C GLU A 30 -0.94 -0.51 2.73
N SER A 31 0.21 -0.51 3.39
CA SER A 31 1.50 -0.92 2.81
C SER A 31 1.56 -2.42 2.53
N ALA A 32 1.07 -3.24 3.46
CA ALA A 32 0.94 -4.68 3.28
C ALA A 32 -0.09 -5.03 2.18
N GLY A 33 -0.92 -4.07 1.75
CA GLY A 33 -1.87 -4.26 0.66
C GLY A 33 -3.14 -5.02 1.04
N VAL A 34 -3.36 -5.29 2.34
CA VAL A 34 -4.52 -6.03 2.87
C VAL A 34 -5.84 -5.40 2.40
N LEU A 35 -5.97 -4.07 2.52
CA LEU A 35 -7.14 -3.32 2.07
C LEU A 35 -7.36 -3.42 0.55
N LYS A 36 -6.28 -3.44 -0.23
CA LYS A 36 -6.34 -3.52 -1.69
C LYS A 36 -6.76 -4.91 -2.13
N GLU A 37 -6.23 -5.94 -1.47
CA GLU A 37 -6.61 -7.32 -1.72
C GLU A 37 -8.07 -7.58 -1.37
N TYR A 38 -8.53 -7.11 -0.21
CA TYR A 38 -9.92 -7.19 0.19
C TYR A 38 -10.85 -6.59 -0.87
N ARG A 39 -10.59 -5.35 -1.32
CA ARG A 39 -11.37 -4.69 -2.39
C ARG A 39 -11.37 -5.48 -3.70
N LYS A 40 -10.24 -6.07 -4.08
CA LYS A 40 -10.12 -6.88 -5.30
C LYS A 40 -10.88 -8.20 -5.24
N ARG A 41 -11.02 -8.78 -4.04
CA ARG A 41 -11.72 -10.06 -3.82
C ARG A 41 -13.24 -9.91 -3.69
N LYS A 42 -13.76 -8.70 -3.43
CA LYS A 42 -15.21 -8.44 -3.29
C LYS A 42 -16.02 -8.73 -4.54
N GLU A 43 -15.46 -8.48 -5.72
CA GLU A 43 -16.15 -8.63 -7.01
C GLU A 43 -15.39 -9.57 -7.94
N PHE A 44 -16.13 -10.39 -8.70
CA PHE A 44 -15.50 -11.21 -9.73
C PHE A 44 -15.15 -10.34 -10.95
N LYS A 45 -13.85 -10.15 -11.18
CA LYS A 45 -13.34 -9.59 -12.43
C LYS A 45 -12.80 -10.68 -13.32
N LYS A 46 -13.24 -10.68 -14.59
CA LYS A 46 -12.69 -11.55 -15.63
C LYS A 46 -11.15 -11.43 -15.69
N PRO A 47 -10.43 -12.52 -16.00
CA PRO A 47 -8.97 -12.53 -15.99
C PRO A 47 -8.34 -11.48 -16.92
N SER A 48 -8.96 -11.19 -18.07
CA SER A 48 -8.51 -10.14 -18.99
C SER A 48 -8.58 -8.74 -18.37
N VAL A 49 -9.65 -8.44 -17.63
CA VAL A 49 -9.82 -7.16 -16.92
C VAL A 49 -8.77 -7.04 -15.80
N ARG A 50 -8.56 -8.13 -15.04
CA ARG A 50 -7.51 -8.17 -13.99
C ARG A 50 -6.10 -7.92 -14.56
N LYS A 51 -5.80 -8.46 -15.75
CA LYS A 51 -4.53 -8.21 -16.44
C LYS A 51 -4.41 -6.75 -16.89
N LYS A 52 -5.46 -6.19 -17.49
CA LYS A 52 -5.51 -4.78 -17.93
C LYS A 52 -5.33 -3.79 -16.77
N GLU A 53 -6.04 -4.00 -15.67
CA GLU A 53 -5.90 -3.14 -14.47
C GLU A 53 -4.49 -3.25 -13.86
N LYS A 54 -3.87 -4.44 -13.90
CA LYS A 54 -2.49 -4.64 -13.43
C LYS A 54 -1.49 -3.84 -14.27
N THR A 55 -1.57 -3.92 -15.60
CA THR A 55 -0.64 -3.20 -16.50
C THR A 55 -0.81 -1.69 -16.38
N GLU A 56 -2.05 -1.20 -16.33
CA GLU A 56 -2.34 0.22 -16.16
C GLU A 56 -1.82 0.75 -14.81
N SER A 57 -2.04 0.01 -13.72
CA SER A 57 -1.52 0.41 -12.40
C SER A 57 0.02 0.46 -12.36
N ALA A 58 0.69 -0.44 -13.06
CA ALA A 58 2.15 -0.45 -13.18
C ALA A 58 2.66 0.73 -14.03
N GLN A 59 2.01 1.03 -15.15
CA GLN A 59 2.33 2.20 -15.99
C GLN A 59 2.15 3.51 -15.22
N LYS A 60 1.04 3.67 -14.49
CA LYS A 60 0.80 4.84 -13.63
C LYS A 60 1.89 4.99 -12.56
N ARG A 61 2.36 3.88 -11.97
CA ARG A 61 3.47 3.92 -10.99
C ARG A 61 4.78 4.38 -11.64
N LYS A 62 5.15 3.80 -12.79
CA LYS A 62 6.36 4.19 -13.54
C LYS A 62 6.33 5.66 -13.95
N ALA A 63 5.19 6.16 -14.42
CA ALA A 63 5.03 7.57 -14.79
C ALA A 63 5.21 8.52 -13.58
N LYS A 64 4.71 8.13 -12.40
CA LYS A 64 4.92 8.88 -11.16
C LYS A 64 6.40 8.86 -10.73
N GLU A 65 7.09 7.73 -10.85
CA GLU A 65 8.52 7.62 -10.55
C GLU A 65 9.36 8.49 -11.50
N ALA A 66 9.09 8.41 -12.81
CA ALA A 66 9.77 9.23 -13.81
C ALA A 66 9.54 10.74 -13.59
N SER A 67 8.31 11.17 -13.31
CA SER A 67 8.01 12.58 -13.03
C SER A 67 8.68 13.11 -11.76
N LYS A 68 8.86 12.27 -10.73
CA LYS A 68 9.66 12.61 -9.54
C LYS A 68 11.13 12.75 -9.88
N PHE A 69 11.68 11.82 -10.67
CA PHE A 69 13.07 11.88 -11.13
C PHE A 69 13.35 13.17 -11.91
N ARG A 70 12.49 13.50 -12.89
CA ARG A 70 12.59 14.75 -13.66
C ARG A 70 12.53 16.02 -12.80
N ARG A 71 11.69 16.02 -11.75
CA ARG A 71 11.63 17.14 -10.79
C ARG A 71 12.88 17.25 -9.94
N SER A 72 13.52 16.12 -9.63
CA SER A 72 14.77 16.09 -8.87
C SER A 72 15.94 16.58 -9.71
N THR A 73 15.99 16.21 -11.00
CA THR A 73 17.09 16.61 -11.91
C THR A 73 17.05 18.09 -12.29
N TYR A 74 15.91 18.77 -12.15
CA TYR A 74 15.77 20.21 -12.39
C TYR A 74 15.96 21.06 -11.13
N LYS A 75 16.38 20.43 -10.02
CA LYS A 75 16.61 21.07 -8.71
C LYS A 75 18.10 21.08 -8.37
N VAL A 76 18.94 21.29 -9.39
CA VAL A 76 20.37 21.61 -9.31
C VAL A 76 20.53 23.09 -9.59
#